data_AF-A0A967K7P0-F1
#
_entry.id   AF-A0A967K7P0-F1
#
_cell.length_a   1.000
_cell.length_b   1.000
_cell.length_c   1.000
_cell.angle_alpha   90.00
_cell.angle_beta   90.00
_cell.angle_gamma   90.00
#
_symmetry.space_group_name_H-M   'P 1'
#
loop_
_entity.id
_entity.type
_entity.pdbx_description
1 polymer ?
#
loop_
_entity_poly.entity_id
_entity_poly.type
_entity_poly.pdbx_seq_one_letter_code
_entity_poly.pdbx_strand_id
1 'polypeptide(L)'
;FSEIYNKSEKDLPDLSPSKRQYHVIRLLINREVSDLLNTTAKNLDENKIHTLDDVRRAPGKLFKFSDELAAGNLKLKKFLF
;
A
#
# COMPACT_ATOMS: atom_id res chain seq x y z
N PHE A 1 -6.32 -8.53 6.37
CA PHE A 1 -5.52 -9.74 6.05
C PHE A 1 -6.34 -10.82 5.38
N SER A 2 -7.52 -11.18 5.90
CA SER A 2 -8.39 -12.21 5.31
C SER A 2 -8.70 -11.95 3.82
N GLU A 3 -8.90 -10.70 3.40
CA GLU A 3 -9.11 -10.36 1.98
C GLU A 3 -7.94 -10.76 1.06
N ILE A 4 -6.70 -10.49 1.46
CA ILE A 4 -5.52 -10.82 0.65
C ILE A 4 -5.34 -12.34 0.59
N TYR A 5 -5.57 -13.01 1.71
CA TYR A 5 -5.51 -14.47 1.77
C TYR A 5 -6.56 -15.09 0.85
N ASN A 6 -7.82 -14.67 0.97
CA ASN A 6 -8.92 -15.10 0.10
C ASN A 6 -8.63 -14.81 -1.37
N LYS A 7 -8.01 -13.65 -1.67
CA LYS A 7 -7.56 -13.33 -3.02
C LYS A 7 -6.49 -14.32 -3.51
N SER A 8 -5.52 -14.68 -2.68
CA SER A 8 -4.54 -15.71 -3.04
C SER A 8 -5.19 -17.07 -3.32
N GLU A 9 -6.18 -17.48 -2.52
CA GLU A 9 -6.89 -18.75 -2.75
C GLU A 9 -7.71 -18.74 -4.03
N LYS A 10 -8.32 -17.59 -4.35
CA LYS A 10 -9.08 -17.41 -5.59
C LYS A 10 -8.17 -17.37 -6.82
N ASP A 11 -7.09 -16.60 -6.76
CA ASP A 11 -6.20 -16.38 -7.90
C ASP A 11 -5.35 -17.64 -8.20
N LEU A 12 -4.95 -18.39 -7.17
CA LEU A 12 -4.12 -19.60 -7.29
C LEU A 12 -4.53 -20.69 -6.27
N PRO A 13 -5.58 -21.48 -6.56
CA PRO A 13 -6.19 -22.41 -5.59
C PRO A 13 -5.30 -23.59 -5.19
N ASP A 14 -4.41 -24.04 -6.06
CA ASP A 14 -3.59 -25.24 -5.85
C ASP A 14 -2.20 -24.98 -5.24
N LEU A 15 -1.95 -23.75 -4.72
CA LEU A 15 -0.67 -23.45 -4.10
C LEU A 15 -0.44 -24.27 -2.84
N SER A 16 0.72 -24.90 -2.73
CA SER A 16 1.17 -25.47 -1.45
C SER A 16 1.23 -24.37 -0.36
N PRO A 17 1.12 -24.72 0.94
CA PRO A 17 1.09 -23.73 2.02
C PRO A 17 2.27 -22.74 2.01
N SER A 18 3.49 -23.25 1.76
CA SER A 18 4.69 -22.40 1.66
C SER A 18 4.60 -21.42 0.49
N LYS A 19 4.21 -21.88 -0.71
CA LYS A 19 4.04 -21.00 -1.88
C LYS A 19 2.89 -20.00 -1.68
N ARG A 20 1.85 -20.37 -0.94
CA ARG A 20 0.73 -19.48 -0.60
C ARG A 20 1.19 -18.33 0.29
N GLN A 21 2.02 -18.60 1.29
CA GLN A 21 2.60 -17.55 2.13
C GLN A 21 3.37 -16.52 1.28
N TYR A 22 4.23 -16.98 0.36
CA TYR A 22 4.93 -16.07 -0.55
C TYR A 22 3.99 -15.27 -1.45
N HIS A 23 2.93 -15.91 -1.97
CA HIS A 23 1.96 -15.22 -2.81
C HIS A 23 1.17 -14.16 -2.03
N VAL A 24 0.75 -14.46 -0.80
CA VAL A 24 0.08 -13.50 0.10
C VAL A 24 1.00 -12.31 0.39
N ILE A 25 2.28 -12.54 0.69
CA ILE A 25 3.25 -11.45 0.88
C ILE A 25 3.38 -10.60 -0.39
N ARG A 26 3.46 -11.24 -1.57
CA ARG A 26 3.52 -10.52 -2.85
C ARG A 26 2.28 -9.66 -3.09
N LEU A 27 1.09 -10.17 -2.78
CA LEU A 27 -0.16 -9.40 -2.89
C LEU A 27 -0.22 -8.25 -1.89
N LEU A 28 0.31 -8.41 -0.67
CA LEU A 28 0.45 -7.32 0.29
C LEU A 28 1.35 -6.22 -0.25
N ILE A 29 2.56 -6.57 -0.70
CA ILE A 29 3.51 -5.60 -1.28
C ILE A 29 2.87 -4.89 -2.48
N ASN A 30 2.19 -5.63 -3.37
CA ASN A 30 1.51 -5.02 -4.51
C ASN A 30 0.43 -4.02 -4.07
N ARG A 31 -0.37 -4.33 -3.04
CA ARG A 31 -1.36 -3.41 -2.49
C ARG A 31 -0.69 -2.15 -1.94
N GLU A 32 0.37 -2.31 -1.16
CA GLU A 32 1.08 -1.16 -0.55
C GLU A 32 1.71 -0.25 -1.60
N VAL A 33 2.39 -0.81 -2.60
CA VAL A 33 3.01 -0.04 -3.69
C VAL A 33 1.93 0.66 -4.52
N SER A 34 0.84 -0.03 -4.86
CA SER A 34 -0.24 0.57 -5.65
C SER A 34 -0.91 1.72 -4.89
N ASP A 35 -1.19 1.54 -3.60
CA ASP A 35 -1.73 2.59 -2.74
C ASP A 35 -0.81 3.82 -2.67
N LEU A 36 0.48 3.59 -2.46
CA LEU A 36 1.48 4.66 -2.37
C LEU A 36 1.56 5.48 -3.65
N LEU A 37 1.58 4.81 -4.81
CA LEU A 37 1.62 5.47 -6.11
C LEU A 37 0.34 6.27 -6.38
N ASN A 38 -0.83 5.67 -6.16
CA ASN A 38 -2.12 6.33 -6.38
C ASN A 38 -2.32 7.53 -5.44
N THR A 39 -1.97 7.36 -4.16
CA THR A 39 -2.06 8.43 -3.16
C THR A 39 -1.08 9.55 -3.49
N THR A 40 0.15 9.22 -3.89
CA THR A 40 1.14 10.23 -4.28
C THR A 40 0.66 11.00 -5.52
N ALA A 41 0.18 10.31 -6.56
CA ALA A 41 -0.33 10.95 -7.76
C ALA A 41 -1.50 11.91 -7.44
N LYS A 42 -2.44 11.47 -6.61
CA LYS A 42 -3.54 12.31 -6.12
C LYS A 42 -3.03 13.54 -5.37
N ASN A 43 -2.09 13.37 -4.43
CA ASN A 43 -1.55 14.48 -3.66
C ASN A 43 -0.83 15.50 -4.56
N LEU A 44 -0.10 15.04 -5.58
CA LEU A 44 0.57 15.91 -6.54
C LEU A 44 -0.43 16.75 -7.33
N ASP A 45 -1.53 16.14 -7.79
CA ASP A 45 -2.60 16.82 -8.53
C ASP A 45 -3.35 17.84 -7.65
N GLU A 46 -3.79 17.42 -6.46
CA GLU A 46 -4.53 18.29 -5.53
C GLU A 46 -3.71 19.50 -5.06
N ASN A 47 -2.38 19.34 -4.92
CA ASN A 47 -1.47 20.42 -4.55
C ASN A 47 -0.88 21.15 -5.76
N LYS A 48 -1.32 20.83 -7.00
CA LYS A 48 -0.88 21.44 -8.27
C LYS A 48 0.64 21.49 -8.41
N ILE A 49 1.28 20.37 -8.09
CA ILE A 49 2.74 20.23 -8.09
C ILE A 49 3.24 20.06 -9.53
N HIS A 50 4.00 21.03 -10.03
CA HIS A 50 4.60 20.98 -11.37
C HIS A 50 6.12 21.10 -11.35
N THR A 51 6.69 21.61 -10.26
CA THR A 51 8.11 21.89 -10.10
C THR A 51 8.64 21.37 -8.76
N LEU A 52 9.96 21.29 -8.66
CA LEU A 52 10.63 20.94 -7.40
C LEU A 52 10.38 21.99 -6.30
N ASP A 53 10.19 23.25 -6.66
CA ASP A 53 9.88 24.29 -5.68
C ASP A 53 8.47 24.13 -5.10
N ASP A 54 7.51 23.67 -5.90
CA ASP A 54 6.16 23.33 -5.42
C ASP A 54 6.24 22.20 -4.39
N VAL A 55 7.05 21.16 -4.65
CA VAL A 55 7.29 20.06 -3.70
C VAL A 55 7.84 20.57 -2.37
N ARG A 56 8.83 21.47 -2.41
CA ARG A 56 9.45 22.05 -1.19
C ARG A 56 8.49 22.91 -0.39
N ARG A 57 7.53 23.57 -1.06
CA ARG A 57 6.54 24.47 -0.46
C ARG A 57 5.23 23.77 -0.10
N ALA A 58 5.08 22.49 -0.44
CA ALA A 58 3.85 21.76 -0.19
C ALA A 58 3.51 21.73 1.31
N PRO A 59 2.22 21.90 1.69
CA PRO A 59 1.79 22.00 3.08
C PRO A 59 1.86 20.67 3.85
N GLY A 60 2.27 19.58 3.21
CA GLY A 60 2.32 18.25 3.82
C GLY A 60 3.13 17.23 3.02
N LYS A 61 3.14 15.99 3.52
CA LYS A 61 3.83 14.88 2.87
C LYS A 61 3.07 14.46 1.61
N LEU A 62 3.69 14.67 0.45
CA LEU A 62 3.16 14.24 -0.85
C LEU A 62 3.31 12.72 -1.05
N PHE A 63 4.44 12.16 -0.59
CA PHE A 63 4.75 10.73 -0.66
C PHE A 63 4.37 10.04 0.65
N LYS A 64 3.16 9.47 0.69
CA LYS A 64 2.63 8.74 1.85
C LYS A 64 1.62 7.68 1.39
N PHE A 65 1.45 6.65 2.23
CA PHE A 65 0.29 5.78 2.12
C PHE A 65 -1.01 6.58 2.34
N SER A 66 -2.10 6.05 1.83
CA SER A 66 -3.44 6.52 2.20
C SER A 66 -3.64 6.40 3.70
N ASP A 67 -4.53 7.22 4.25
CA ASP A 67 -4.81 7.20 5.69
C ASP A 67 -5.39 5.84 6.12
N GLU A 68 -6.14 5.17 5.23
CA GLU A 68 -6.63 3.80 5.43
C GLU A 68 -5.48 2.79 5.57
N LEU A 69 -4.56 2.76 4.60
CA LEU A 69 -3.46 1.80 4.61
C LEU A 69 -2.47 2.11 5.76
N ALA A 70 -2.23 3.39 6.06
CA ALA A 70 -1.41 3.80 7.20
C ALA A 70 -2.00 3.30 8.53
N ALA A 71 -3.31 3.42 8.72
CA ALA A 71 -3.99 2.90 9.90
C ALA A 71 -3.93 1.37 9.97
N GLY A 72 -4.09 0.68 8.84
CA GLY A 72 -3.91 -0.77 8.72
C GLY A 72 -2.50 -1.22 9.11
N ASN A 73 -1.47 -0.55 8.60
CA ASN A 73 -0.08 -0.84 8.88
C ASN A 73 0.30 -0.58 10.33
N LEU A 74 -0.28 0.44 10.96
CA LEU A 74 -0.11 0.67 12.39
C LEU A 74 -0.66 -0.50 13.23
N LYS A 75 -1.85 -1.00 12.88
CA LYS A 75 -2.46 -2.17 13.56
C LYS A 75 -1.61 -3.43 13.37
N LEU A 76 -1.11 -3.66 12.16
CA LEU A 76 -0.21 -4.80 11.90
C LEU A 76 1.07 -4.72 12.72
N LYS A 77 1.73 -3.56 12.73
CA LYS A 77 2.97 -3.37 13.52
C LYS A 77 2.74 -3.66 14.99
N LYS A 78 1.63 -3.17 15.57
CA LYS A 78 1.24 -3.46 16.97
C LYS A 78 0.92 -4.92 17.25
N PHE A 79 0.63 -5.73 16.24
CA PHE A 79 0.42 -7.16 16.39
C PHE A 79 1.72 -7.95 16.32
N LEU A 80 2.69 -7.48 15.52
CA LEU A 80 3.98 -8.14 15.31
C LEU A 80 5.03 -7.82 16.38
N PHE A 81 4.89 -6.67 17.06
CA PHE A 81 5.80 -6.16 18.10
C PHE A 81 5.01 -5.75 19.33
#